data_AF-A0A6B2G6H3-F1
#
_entry.id   AF-A0A6B2G6H3-F1
#
_cell.length_a   1.000
_cell.length_b   1.000
_cell.length_c   1.000
_cell.angle_alpha   90.00
_cell.angle_beta   90.00
_cell.angle_gamma   90.00
#
_symmetry.space_group_name_H-M   'P 1'
#
loop_
_entity.id
_entity.type
_entity.pdbx_description
1 polymer ?
#
loop_
_entity_poly.entity_id
_entity_poly.type
_entity_poly.pdbx_seq_one_letter_code
_entity_poly.pdbx_strand_id
1 'polypeptide(L)'
;KMAFVCALTGEVPSCPVLSLVSKNVFERRILEKFVQTNGRDPITDEPMTIHDIIILKSADVTAPKFPSHTSVPILLKTFQDEWDSFVLQNHLQSKQIRSLKDELSISLYQYDSSCRIIATLLKENEELKQTLSRIGTSASPQNTMDIADDGSPTHPQNIDEFALEPSVFQTIYSLSTQLTSSRKLKNKNPPGDIALPQDISMFKASYTNTNLHSVSVPGILAMDLNPMGSRVVTGGNDKLGVVFDKTTDQVVTTLKGHTKKVTHAVFHPSLPIVVTGSFDAQIRVW
;
A
#
# COMPACT_ATOMS: atom_id res chain seq x y z
N LYS A 1 -15.45 -24.82 -31.01
CA LYS A 1 -14.08 -25.22 -30.62
C LYS A 1 -13.62 -24.22 -29.58
N MET A 2 -13.42 -24.62 -28.32
CA MET A 2 -12.83 -23.72 -27.32
C MET A 2 -11.33 -23.65 -27.61
N ALA A 3 -10.85 -22.47 -27.99
CA ALA A 3 -9.42 -22.21 -28.09
C ALA A 3 -8.89 -22.00 -26.67
N PHE A 4 -7.75 -22.61 -26.35
CA PHE A 4 -7.04 -22.26 -25.13
C PHE A 4 -6.58 -20.81 -25.23
N VAL A 5 -6.66 -20.08 -24.12
CA VAL A 5 -6.17 -18.71 -24.01
C VAL A 5 -5.06 -18.71 -22.97
N CYS A 6 -3.94 -18.06 -23.29
CA CYS A 6 -2.83 -17.89 -22.38
C CYS A 6 -3.25 -16.96 -21.24
N ALA A 7 -3.11 -17.42 -19.99
CA ALA A 7 -3.50 -16.63 -18.82
C ALA A 7 -2.65 -15.37 -18.59
N LEU A 8 -1.47 -15.25 -19.23
CA LEU A 8 -0.60 -14.08 -19.11
C LEU A 8 -0.83 -13.05 -20.20
N THR A 9 -0.93 -13.49 -21.46
CA THR A 9 -1.02 -12.58 -22.62
C THR A 9 -2.45 -12.38 -23.08
N GLY A 10 -3.38 -13.26 -22.70
CA GLY A 10 -4.75 -13.26 -23.24
C GLY A 10 -4.84 -13.69 -24.70
N GLU A 11 -3.73 -14.11 -25.31
CA GLU A 11 -3.66 -14.56 -26.69
C GLU A 11 -3.82 -16.09 -26.79
N VAL A 12 -4.17 -16.57 -27.97
CA VAL A 12 -4.19 -18.02 -28.25
C VAL A 12 -2.74 -18.50 -28.36
N PRO A 13 -2.27 -19.39 -27.46
CA PRO A 13 -0.89 -19.83 -27.47
C PRO A 13 -0.61 -20.75 -28.66
N SER A 14 0.53 -20.54 -29.32
CA SER A 14 1.02 -21.42 -30.39
C SER A 14 1.40 -22.81 -29.87
N CYS A 15 1.98 -22.85 -28.66
CA CYS A 15 2.31 -24.07 -27.93
C CYS A 15 1.73 -23.96 -26.52
N PRO A 16 0.48 -24.45 -26.27
CA PRO A 16 -0.12 -24.40 -24.96
C PRO A 16 0.58 -25.36 -24.00
N VAL A 17 0.95 -24.84 -22.83
CA VAL A 17 1.43 -25.64 -21.70
C VAL A 17 0.53 -25.39 -20.49
N LEU A 18 0.33 -26.42 -19.69
CA LEU A 18 -0.39 -26.37 -18.43
C LEU A 18 0.61 -26.36 -17.28
N SER A 19 0.43 -25.43 -16.35
CA SER A 19 1.07 -25.46 -15.04
C SER A 19 0.33 -26.45 -14.14
N LEU A 20 1.03 -27.42 -13.54
CA LEU A 20 0.42 -28.34 -12.58
C LEU A 20 -0.06 -27.66 -11.29
N VAL A 21 0.57 -26.55 -10.95
CA VAL A 21 0.33 -25.82 -9.70
C VAL A 21 -0.89 -24.91 -9.84
N SER A 22 -0.86 -23.97 -10.79
CA SER A 22 -1.98 -23.04 -11.00
C SER A 22 -3.11 -23.62 -11.84
N LYS A 23 -2.89 -24.77 -12.50
CA LYS A 23 -3.85 -25.42 -13.42
C LYS A 23 -4.32 -24.51 -14.55
N ASN A 24 -3.52 -23.50 -14.88
CA ASN A 24 -3.79 -22.53 -15.94
C ASN A 24 -2.93 -22.83 -17.18
N VAL A 25 -3.45 -22.41 -18.34
CA VAL A 25 -2.79 -22.61 -19.63
C VAL A 25 -1.97 -21.38 -20.00
N PHE A 26 -0.75 -21.63 -20.47
CA PHE A 26 0.23 -20.61 -20.82
C PHE A 26 0.85 -20.89 -22.19
N GLU A 27 1.50 -19.88 -22.77
CA GLU A 27 2.44 -20.10 -23.86
C GLU A 27 3.75 -20.67 -23.30
N ARG A 28 4.22 -21.78 -23.88
CA ARG A 28 5.44 -22.50 -23.47
C ARG A 28 6.64 -21.58 -23.22
N ARG A 29 6.98 -20.76 -24.22
CA ARG A 29 8.16 -19.89 -24.20
C ARG A 29 8.14 -18.89 -23.05
N ILE A 30 6.96 -18.35 -22.75
CA ILE A 30 6.79 -17.34 -21.71
C ILE A 30 6.92 -18.00 -20.33
N LEU A 31 6.22 -19.12 -20.12
CA LEU A 31 6.25 -19.82 -18.83
C LEU A 31 7.64 -20.38 -18.53
N GLU A 32 8.31 -21.01 -19.50
CA GLU A 32 9.68 -21.53 -19.31
C GLU A 32 10.67 -20.42 -18.94
N LYS A 33 10.61 -19.27 -19.63
CA LYS A 33 11.46 -18.11 -19.31
C LYS A 33 11.19 -17.56 -17.91
N PHE A 34 9.92 -17.49 -17.52
CA PHE A 34 9.52 -17.00 -16.20
C PHE A 34 10.00 -17.93 -15.09
N VAL A 35 9.78 -19.25 -15.24
CA VAL A 35 10.21 -20.26 -14.28
C VAL A 35 11.74 -20.32 -14.17
N GLN A 36 12.47 -20.16 -15.27
CA GLN A 36 13.94 -20.09 -15.24
C GLN A 36 14.47 -18.86 -14.47
N THR A 37 13.75 -17.74 -14.53
CA THR A 37 14.20 -16.48 -13.89
C THR A 37 13.80 -16.44 -12.42
N ASN A 38 12.58 -16.86 -12.09
CA ASN A 38 11.96 -16.65 -10.79
C ASN A 38 11.76 -17.94 -9.97
N GLY A 39 11.76 -19.11 -10.62
CA GLY A 39 11.55 -20.41 -9.95
C GLY A 39 10.16 -20.61 -9.35
N ARG A 40 9.15 -19.87 -9.84
CA ARG A 40 7.78 -19.84 -9.29
C ARG A 40 6.73 -19.79 -10.39
N ASP A 41 5.49 -20.14 -10.05
CA ASP A 41 4.31 -19.99 -10.90
C ASP A 41 3.85 -18.52 -10.96
N PRO A 42 3.50 -17.98 -12.14
CA PRO A 42 3.20 -16.56 -12.30
C PRO A 42 1.84 -16.11 -11.75
N ILE A 43 0.94 -17.03 -11.38
CA ILE A 43 -0.40 -16.69 -10.88
C ILE A 43 -0.51 -16.93 -9.38
N THR A 44 -0.02 -18.07 -8.90
CA THR A 44 -0.12 -18.44 -7.48
C THR A 44 1.13 -18.10 -6.67
N ASP A 45 2.24 -17.72 -7.32
CA ASP A 45 3.56 -17.46 -6.70
C ASP A 45 4.13 -18.66 -5.91
N GLU A 46 3.65 -19.86 -6.21
CA GLU A 46 4.14 -21.10 -5.61
C GLU A 46 5.39 -21.61 -6.34
N PRO A 47 6.32 -22.29 -5.64
CA PRO A 47 7.55 -22.79 -6.25
C PRO A 47 7.25 -23.81 -7.34
N MET A 48 7.86 -23.63 -8.51
CA MET A 48 7.64 -24.46 -9.69
C MET A 48 8.96 -24.74 -10.39
N THR A 49 9.11 -25.95 -10.91
CA THR A 49 10.23 -26.33 -11.78
C THR A 49 9.75 -26.62 -13.21
N ILE A 50 10.69 -26.68 -14.16
CA ILE A 50 10.39 -26.95 -15.59
C ILE A 50 9.70 -28.32 -15.77
N HIS A 51 9.93 -29.26 -14.85
CA HIS A 51 9.32 -30.60 -14.89
C HIS A 51 7.82 -30.58 -14.58
N ASP A 52 7.33 -29.53 -13.93
CA ASP A 52 5.93 -29.39 -13.55
C ASP A 52 5.06 -28.79 -14.67
N ILE A 53 5.65 -28.62 -15.86
CA ILE A 53 5.02 -28.07 -17.06
C ILE A 53 4.58 -29.21 -17.98
N ILE A 54 3.28 -29.29 -18.27
CA ILE A 54 2.71 -30.30 -19.19
C ILE A 54 2.36 -29.66 -20.53
N ILE A 55 2.87 -30.22 -21.62
CA ILE A 55 2.52 -29.77 -22.97
C ILE A 55 1.13 -30.30 -23.35
N LEU A 56 0.23 -29.40 -23.72
CA LEU A 56 -1.09 -29.76 -24.22
C LEU A 56 -1.05 -29.88 -25.74
N LYS A 57 -1.63 -30.96 -26.28
CA LYS A 57 -1.85 -31.10 -27.73
C LYS A 57 -3.13 -30.35 -28.10
N SER A 58 -3.01 -29.17 -28.69
CA SER A 58 -4.12 -28.46 -29.32
C SER A 58 -4.04 -28.55 -30.84
N ALA A 59 -5.16 -28.32 -31.53
CA ALA A 59 -5.13 -28.10 -32.96
C ALA A 59 -4.39 -26.79 -33.27
N ASP A 60 -3.56 -26.78 -34.30
CA ASP A 60 -2.88 -25.57 -34.77
C ASP A 60 -3.92 -24.54 -35.20
N VAL A 61 -4.01 -23.44 -34.45
CA VAL A 61 -4.80 -22.28 -34.84
C VAL A 61 -3.92 -21.45 -35.76
N THR A 62 -4.20 -21.47 -37.06
CA THR A 62 -3.51 -20.63 -38.03
C THR A 62 -3.82 -19.17 -37.75
N ALA A 63 -2.84 -18.46 -37.19
CA ALA A 63 -2.88 -17.01 -37.11
C ALA A 63 -3.02 -16.41 -38.52
N PRO A 64 -3.69 -15.25 -38.67
CA PRO A 64 -3.67 -14.53 -39.94
C PRO A 64 -2.22 -14.26 -40.35
N LYS A 65 -1.89 -14.52 -41.62
CA LYS A 65 -0.53 -14.27 -42.12
C LYS A 65 -0.24 -12.78 -41.99
N PHE A 66 0.85 -12.46 -41.30
CA PHE A 66 1.37 -11.10 -41.27
C PHE A 66 1.64 -10.61 -42.70
N PRO A 67 1.39 -9.33 -43.02
CA PRO A 67 1.79 -8.76 -44.29
C PRO A 67 3.29 -8.96 -44.48
N SER A 68 3.71 -9.47 -45.63
CA SER A 68 5.13 -9.74 -45.87
C SER A 68 5.93 -8.44 -45.84
N HIS A 69 6.82 -8.30 -44.86
CA HIS A 69 7.73 -7.15 -44.74
C HIS A 69 8.87 -7.29 -45.76
N THR A 70 8.56 -7.06 -47.02
CA THR A 70 9.51 -7.27 -48.14
C THR A 70 10.46 -6.09 -48.34
N SER A 71 10.18 -4.93 -47.73
CA SER A 71 11.02 -3.73 -47.87
C SER A 71 11.27 -3.04 -46.53
N VAL A 72 12.45 -2.42 -46.39
CA VAL A 72 12.85 -1.66 -45.20
C VAL A 72 11.85 -0.55 -44.84
N PRO A 73 11.29 0.22 -45.80
CA PRO A 73 10.25 1.21 -45.48
C PRO A 73 8.99 0.62 -44.88
N ILE A 74 8.54 -0.55 -45.36
CA ILE A 74 7.35 -1.24 -44.82
C ILE A 74 7.63 -1.72 -43.39
N LEU A 75 8.84 -2.24 -43.13
CA LEU A 75 9.23 -2.69 -41.80
C LEU A 75 9.29 -1.54 -40.79
N LEU A 76 9.87 -0.39 -41.18
CA LEU A 76 9.89 0.82 -40.34
C LEU A 76 8.49 1.33 -40.05
N LYS A 77 7.62 1.35 -41.07
CA LYS A 77 6.22 1.74 -40.94
C LYS A 77 5.48 0.86 -39.94
N THR A 78 5.62 -0.46 -40.05
CA THR A 78 4.97 -1.40 -39.13
C THR A 78 5.53 -1.29 -37.71
N PHE A 79 6.84 -1.10 -37.55
CA PHE A 79 7.40 -0.84 -36.22
C PHE A 79 6.83 0.43 -35.61
N GLN A 80 6.71 1.50 -36.39
CA GLN A 80 6.11 2.74 -35.92
C GLN A 80 4.66 2.52 -35.49
N ASP A 81 3.84 1.87 -36.31
CA ASP A 81 2.42 1.67 -36.02
C ASP A 81 2.20 0.78 -34.76
N GLU A 82 3.02 -0.26 -34.57
CA GLU A 82 3.00 -1.10 -33.37
C GLU A 82 3.47 -0.35 -32.12
N TRP A 83 4.52 0.47 -32.25
CA TRP A 83 5.01 1.32 -31.16
C TRP A 83 3.97 2.36 -30.75
N ASP A 84 3.33 3.02 -31.71
CA ASP A 84 2.28 4.01 -31.46
C ASP A 84 1.10 3.37 -30.72
N SER A 85 0.71 2.16 -31.13
CA SER A 85 -0.35 1.37 -30.47
C SER A 85 0.02 1.00 -29.04
N PHE A 86 1.24 0.50 -28.83
CA PHE A 86 1.75 0.13 -27.50
C PHE A 86 1.83 1.34 -26.56
N VAL A 87 2.38 2.46 -27.03
CA VAL A 87 2.51 3.69 -26.23
C VAL A 87 1.14 4.23 -25.84
N LEU A 88 0.18 4.23 -26.77
CA LEU A 88 -1.18 4.65 -26.50
C LEU A 88 -1.86 3.75 -25.47
N GLN A 89 -1.74 2.43 -25.61
CA GLN A 89 -2.32 1.49 -24.64
C GLN A 89 -1.71 1.64 -23.24
N ASN A 90 -0.38 1.77 -23.14
CA ASN A 90 0.31 1.98 -21.88
C ASN A 90 -0.12 3.31 -21.22
N HIS A 91 -0.26 4.37 -22.02
CA HIS A 91 -0.75 5.66 -21.52
C HIS A 91 -2.18 5.55 -20.98
N LEU A 92 -3.08 4.89 -21.71
CA LEU A 92 -4.46 4.66 -21.28
C LEU A 92 -4.54 3.82 -20.01
N GLN A 93 -3.77 2.73 -19.92
CA GLN A 93 -3.69 1.91 -18.72
C GLN A 93 -3.16 2.71 -17.53
N SER A 94 -2.11 3.50 -17.73
CA SER A 94 -1.57 4.40 -16.69
C SER A 94 -2.62 5.42 -16.23
N LYS A 95 -3.44 5.93 -17.15
CA LYS A 95 -4.55 6.85 -16.81
C LYS A 95 -5.64 6.14 -16.01
N GLN A 96 -6.03 4.92 -16.38
CA GLN A 96 -7.00 4.12 -15.64
C GLN A 96 -6.52 3.82 -14.22
N ILE A 97 -5.25 3.42 -14.06
CA ILE A 97 -4.66 3.17 -12.73
C ILE A 97 -4.72 4.42 -11.85
N ARG A 98 -4.43 5.61 -12.40
CA ARG A 98 -4.55 6.86 -11.64
C ARG A 98 -6.00 7.15 -11.24
N SER A 99 -6.95 7.04 -12.18
CA SER A 99 -8.38 7.23 -11.90
C SER A 99 -8.88 6.30 -10.79
N LEU A 100 -8.55 5.01 -10.87
CA LEU A 100 -8.95 4.02 -9.88
C LEU A 100 -8.32 4.28 -8.50
N LYS A 101 -7.07 4.76 -8.47
CA LYS A 101 -6.43 5.15 -7.20
C LYS A 101 -7.13 6.34 -6.57
N ASP A 102 -7.51 7.34 -7.37
CA ASP A 102 -8.22 8.51 -6.89
C ASP A 102 -9.63 8.11 -6.37
N GLU A 103 -10.37 7.30 -7.13
CA GLU A 103 -11.67 6.76 -6.71
C GLU A 103 -11.59 5.91 -5.43
N LEU A 104 -10.58 5.06 -5.32
CA LEU A 104 -10.32 4.28 -4.11
C LEU A 104 -10.02 5.18 -2.92
N SER A 105 -9.21 6.23 -3.11
CA SER A 105 -8.87 7.16 -2.03
C SER A 105 -10.12 7.87 -1.50
N ILE A 106 -10.99 8.35 -2.40
CA ILE A 106 -12.25 9.00 -2.05
C ILE A 106 -13.16 8.03 -1.30
N SER A 107 -13.27 6.79 -1.77
CA SER A 107 -14.08 5.75 -1.14
C SER A 107 -13.59 5.41 0.28
N LEU A 108 -12.27 5.37 0.49
CA LEU A 108 -11.67 5.14 1.81
C LEU A 108 -11.91 6.32 2.76
N TYR A 109 -11.83 7.56 2.28
CA TYR A 109 -12.17 8.74 3.09
C TYR A 109 -13.66 8.75 3.47
N GLN A 110 -14.55 8.41 2.55
CA GLN A 110 -15.98 8.27 2.81
C GLN A 110 -16.26 7.16 3.83
N TYR A 111 -15.57 6.02 3.71
CA TYR A 111 -15.67 4.93 4.67
C TYR A 111 -15.24 5.36 6.09
N ASP A 112 -14.08 6.03 6.25
CA ASP A 112 -13.64 6.52 7.56
C ASP A 112 -14.63 7.54 8.15
N SER A 113 -15.14 8.46 7.33
CA SER A 113 -16.14 9.43 7.77
C SER A 113 -17.44 8.75 8.23
N SER A 114 -17.88 7.69 7.54
CA SER A 114 -19.05 6.91 7.90
C SER A 114 -18.85 6.16 9.21
N CYS A 115 -17.67 5.58 9.43
CA CYS A 115 -17.32 4.94 10.70
C CYS A 115 -17.37 5.91 11.88
N ARG A 116 -16.93 7.16 11.69
CA ARG A 116 -17.04 8.20 12.74
C ARG A 116 -18.49 8.55 13.05
N ILE A 117 -19.33 8.68 12.02
CA ILE A 117 -20.78 8.94 12.20
C ILE A 117 -21.46 7.78 12.93
N ILE A 118 -21.12 6.53 12.60
CA ILE A 118 -21.64 5.37 13.31
C ILE A 118 -21.23 5.42 14.80
N ALA A 119 -19.99 5.78 15.10
CA ALA A 119 -19.53 5.91 16.48
C ALA A 119 -20.28 7.01 17.25
N THR A 120 -20.57 8.16 16.62
CA THR A 120 -21.37 9.21 17.26
C THR A 120 -22.81 8.78 17.47
N LEU A 121 -23.43 8.14 16.47
CA LEU A 121 -24.80 7.62 16.58
C LEU A 121 -24.94 6.55 17.66
N LEU A 122 -23.94 5.68 17.83
CA LEU A 122 -23.92 4.70 18.91
C LEU A 122 -23.88 5.38 20.28
N LYS A 123 -23.06 6.42 20.44
CA LYS A 123 -22.99 7.19 21.69
C LYS A 123 -24.31 7.90 22.01
N GLU A 124 -24.94 8.54 21.01
CA GLU A 124 -26.25 9.18 21.17
C GLU A 124 -27.34 8.16 21.53
N ASN A 125 -27.31 6.97 20.92
CA ASN A 125 -28.25 5.89 21.23
C ASN A 125 -28.08 5.39 22.68
N GLU A 126 -26.86 5.23 23.16
CA GLU A 126 -26.58 4.89 24.56
C GLU A 126 -27.05 5.98 25.53
N GLU A 127 -26.83 7.26 25.20
CA GLU A 127 -27.31 8.38 26.01
C GLU A 127 -28.84 8.42 26.08
N LEU A 128 -29.54 8.25 24.95
CA LEU A 128 -31.00 8.17 24.91
C LEU A 128 -31.55 6.97 25.70
N LYS A 129 -30.88 5.82 25.66
CA LYS A 129 -31.25 4.67 26.49
C LYS A 129 -31.06 4.97 27.99
N GLN A 130 -30.00 5.68 28.36
CA GLN A 130 -29.76 6.09 29.74
C GLN A 130 -30.75 7.15 30.23
N THR A 131 -31.18 8.10 29.39
CA THR A 131 -32.20 9.07 29.77
C THR A 131 -33.57 8.42 29.93
N LEU A 132 -33.93 7.52 29.02
CA LEU A 132 -35.16 6.71 29.14
C LEU A 132 -35.15 5.85 30.41
N SER A 133 -34.03 5.20 30.75
CA SER A 133 -33.95 4.42 31.99
C SER A 133 -34.09 5.30 33.23
N ARG A 134 -33.47 6.48 33.26
CA ARG A 134 -33.63 7.46 34.33
C ARG A 134 -35.09 7.94 34.46
N ILE A 135 -35.74 8.28 33.35
CA ILE A 135 -37.15 8.69 33.34
C ILE A 135 -38.05 7.54 33.83
N GLY A 136 -37.82 6.32 33.33
CA GLY A 136 -38.53 5.11 33.78
C GLY A 136 -38.37 4.85 35.28
N THR A 137 -37.19 5.11 35.86
CA THR A 137 -36.99 5.01 37.32
C THR A 137 -37.65 6.16 38.10
N SER A 138 -37.77 7.36 37.52
CA SER A 138 -38.47 8.50 38.15
C SER A 138 -39.99 8.46 38.01
N ALA A 139 -40.51 7.63 37.10
CA ALA A 139 -41.94 7.42 36.86
C ALA A 139 -42.46 6.15 37.58
N SER A 140 -42.04 5.92 38.82
CA SER A 140 -42.80 5.06 39.74
C SER A 140 -43.91 5.91 40.37
N PRO A 141 -45.19 5.73 40.01
CA PRO A 141 -46.27 6.48 40.65
C PRO A 141 -46.49 5.90 42.04
N GLN A 142 -46.57 6.79 43.02
CA GLN A 142 -47.22 6.49 44.28
C GLN A 142 -48.69 6.13 44.01
N ASN A 143 -49.13 5.08 44.71
CA ASN A 143 -50.51 4.63 44.94
C ASN A 143 -51.64 5.65 44.64
N THR A 144 -52.63 5.22 43.86
CA THR A 144 -54.06 5.33 44.21
C THR A 144 -54.87 4.25 43.48
N MET A 145 -55.75 3.58 44.22
CA MET A 145 -56.77 2.62 43.75
C MET A 145 -57.79 3.29 42.82
N ASP A 146 -58.33 2.57 41.82
CA ASP A 146 -59.73 2.08 41.79
C ASP A 146 -60.28 1.76 40.36
N ILE A 147 -61.11 0.70 40.33
CA ILE A 147 -62.28 0.42 39.45
C ILE A 147 -62.07 -0.15 38.02
N ALA A 148 -62.86 -1.22 37.78
CA ALA A 148 -63.05 -2.03 36.58
C ALA A 148 -63.62 -1.26 35.36
N ASP A 149 -63.35 -1.74 34.13
CA ASP A 149 -64.37 -2.31 33.22
C ASP A 149 -63.74 -2.75 31.86
N ASP A 150 -64.50 -3.63 31.21
CA ASP A 150 -64.37 -4.43 29.99
C ASP A 150 -63.65 -3.85 28.74
N GLY A 151 -62.97 -4.73 27.99
CA GLY A 151 -62.39 -4.38 26.67
C GLY A 151 -61.19 -5.23 26.22
N SER A 152 -61.46 -6.40 25.66
CA SER A 152 -60.65 -7.21 24.70
C SER A 152 -59.14 -6.88 24.51
N PRO A 153 -58.21 -7.82 24.82
CA PRO A 153 -56.85 -7.73 24.33
C PRO A 153 -56.73 -8.36 22.94
N THR A 154 -56.65 -7.50 21.92
CA THR A 154 -56.08 -7.86 20.62
C THR A 154 -54.58 -8.14 20.79
N HIS A 155 -54.18 -9.35 20.43
CA HIS A 155 -52.78 -9.76 20.29
C HIS A 155 -51.92 -8.73 19.56
N PRO A 156 -50.80 -8.27 20.13
CA PRO A 156 -49.61 -7.96 19.37
C PRO A 156 -48.73 -9.20 19.33
N GLN A 157 -48.48 -9.62 18.10
CA GLN A 157 -47.71 -10.78 17.71
C GLN A 157 -46.33 -10.79 18.38
N ASN A 158 -45.97 -11.95 18.96
CA ASN A 158 -44.59 -12.33 19.22
C ASN A 158 -43.79 -12.08 17.94
N ILE A 159 -42.90 -11.09 17.98
CA ILE A 159 -41.81 -11.01 17.03
C ILE A 159 -40.86 -12.12 17.45
N ASP A 160 -40.79 -13.16 16.62
CA ASP A 160 -39.91 -14.32 16.77
C ASP A 160 -38.48 -13.85 17.09
N GLU A 161 -38.16 -13.93 18.38
CA GLU A 161 -36.81 -13.98 18.89
C GLU A 161 -36.20 -15.25 18.31
N PHE A 162 -35.41 -15.10 17.24
CA PHE A 162 -34.55 -16.15 16.73
C PHE A 162 -33.50 -16.45 17.82
N ALA A 163 -33.92 -17.23 18.82
CA ALA A 163 -33.08 -17.73 19.88
C ALA A 163 -32.07 -18.69 19.24
N LEU A 164 -30.93 -18.13 18.85
CA LEU A 164 -29.74 -18.91 18.57
C LEU A 164 -29.49 -19.84 19.76
N GLU A 165 -29.29 -21.11 19.47
CA GLU A 165 -29.11 -22.17 20.47
C GLU A 165 -28.04 -21.74 21.51
N PRO A 166 -28.26 -21.93 22.83
CA PRO A 166 -27.41 -21.36 23.88
C PRO A 166 -25.92 -21.76 23.77
N SER A 167 -25.59 -22.86 23.08
CA SER A 167 -24.21 -23.21 22.76
C SER A 167 -23.54 -22.24 21.77
N VAL A 168 -24.30 -21.69 20.83
CA VAL A 168 -23.82 -20.74 19.82
C VAL A 168 -23.47 -19.40 20.49
N PHE A 169 -24.25 -18.97 21.48
CA PHE A 169 -23.90 -17.79 22.26
C PHE A 169 -22.60 -17.96 23.05
N GLN A 170 -22.40 -19.13 23.67
CA GLN A 170 -21.18 -19.44 24.41
C GLN A 170 -19.94 -19.41 23.50
N THR A 171 -20.06 -19.93 22.26
CA THR A 171 -18.97 -19.92 21.27
C THR A 171 -18.70 -18.52 20.73
N ILE A 172 -19.72 -17.72 20.45
CA ILE A 172 -19.55 -16.32 20.02
C ILE A 172 -18.86 -15.51 21.12
N TYR A 173 -19.24 -15.72 22.38
CA TYR A 173 -18.64 -15.02 23.51
C TYR A 173 -17.16 -15.42 23.72
N SER A 174 -16.84 -16.72 23.67
CA SER A 174 -15.45 -17.19 23.79
C SER A 174 -14.57 -16.72 22.62
N LEU A 175 -15.10 -16.73 21.40
CA LEU A 175 -14.37 -16.32 20.20
C LEU A 175 -14.19 -14.78 20.17
N SER A 176 -15.18 -14.01 20.61
CA SER A 176 -15.07 -12.55 20.70
C SER A 176 -14.08 -12.10 21.77
N THR A 177 -14.03 -12.77 22.93
CA THR A 177 -13.04 -12.49 23.99
C THR A 177 -11.62 -12.83 23.51
N GLN A 178 -11.43 -13.94 22.81
CA GLN A 178 -10.16 -14.34 22.21
C GLN A 178 -9.70 -13.38 21.09
N LEU A 179 -10.61 -12.90 20.23
CA LEU A 179 -10.27 -11.91 19.20
C LEU A 179 -9.97 -10.54 19.81
N THR A 180 -10.64 -10.17 20.88
CA THR A 180 -10.40 -8.90 21.60
C THR A 180 -9.03 -8.88 22.26
N SER A 181 -8.60 -9.98 22.88
CA SER A 181 -7.24 -10.10 23.43
C SER A 181 -6.17 -10.09 22.31
N SER A 182 -6.44 -10.78 21.20
CA SER A 182 -5.54 -10.80 20.03
C SER A 182 -5.38 -9.42 19.38
N ARG A 183 -6.45 -8.64 19.27
CA ARG A 183 -6.39 -7.24 18.79
C ARG A 183 -5.60 -6.33 19.73
N LYS A 184 -5.77 -6.50 21.05
CA LYS A 184 -4.99 -5.76 22.06
C LYS A 184 -3.49 -6.07 22.00
N LEU A 185 -3.11 -7.29 21.61
CA LEU A 185 -1.70 -7.66 21.42
C LEU A 185 -1.12 -7.09 20.12
N LYS A 186 -1.88 -7.12 19.01
CA LYS A 186 -1.46 -6.52 17.73
C LYS A 186 -1.21 -5.01 17.82
N ASN A 187 -1.99 -4.28 18.63
CA ASN A 187 -1.78 -2.84 18.82
C ASN A 187 -0.58 -2.50 19.73
N LYS A 188 -0.03 -3.47 20.48
CA LYS A 188 1.10 -3.25 21.39
C LYS A 188 2.44 -3.54 20.75
N ASN A 189 2.48 -4.47 19.79
CA ASN A 189 3.71 -4.85 19.10
C ASN A 189 3.60 -4.33 17.65
N PRO A 190 4.10 -3.11 17.36
CA PRO A 190 4.23 -2.69 15.97
C PRO A 190 5.08 -3.71 15.20
N PRO A 191 4.93 -3.80 13.86
CA PRO A 191 5.79 -4.64 13.03
C PRO A 191 7.27 -4.37 13.37
N GLY A 192 8.07 -5.44 13.43
CA GLY A 192 9.40 -5.46 14.07
C GLY A 192 10.45 -4.47 13.54
N ASP A 193 10.16 -3.76 12.44
CA ASP A 193 11.00 -2.70 11.87
C ASP A 193 10.79 -1.32 12.52
N ILE A 194 9.83 -1.17 13.44
CA ILE A 194 9.52 0.12 14.08
C ILE A 194 10.11 0.14 15.50
N ALA A 195 11.00 1.11 15.76
CA ALA A 195 11.61 1.30 17.08
C ALA A 195 10.56 1.60 18.17
N LEU A 196 10.67 0.93 19.32
CA LEU A 196 9.76 1.15 20.45
C LEU A 196 10.12 2.46 21.17
N PRO A 197 9.18 3.10 21.89
CA PRO A 197 9.47 4.29 22.68
C PRO A 197 10.60 4.11 23.70
N GLN A 198 10.76 2.88 24.22
CA GLN A 198 11.86 2.52 25.12
C GLN A 198 13.22 2.57 24.41
N ASP A 199 13.30 2.07 23.18
CA ASP A 199 14.53 2.08 22.36
C ASP A 199 14.94 3.52 22.01
N ILE A 200 13.96 4.38 21.66
CA ILE A 200 14.20 5.80 21.38
C ILE A 200 14.76 6.52 22.61
N SER A 201 14.27 6.18 23.81
CA SER A 201 14.78 6.76 25.07
C SER A 201 16.26 6.46 25.35
N MET A 202 16.80 5.39 24.75
CA MET A 202 18.20 5.01 24.90
C MET A 202 19.14 5.78 23.96
N PHE A 203 18.61 6.49 22.95
CA PHE A 203 19.44 7.21 21.98
C PHE A 203 20.19 8.36 22.66
N LYS A 204 21.50 8.38 22.47
CA LYS A 204 22.41 9.43 22.94
C LYS A 204 23.25 9.94 21.78
N ALA A 205 23.58 11.23 21.81
CA ALA A 205 24.51 11.81 20.85
C ALA A 205 25.90 11.17 21.03
N SER A 206 26.33 10.40 20.05
CA SER A 206 27.67 9.79 20.04
C SER A 206 28.76 10.76 19.60
N TYR A 207 28.39 11.74 18.79
CA TYR A 207 29.31 12.65 18.14
C TYR A 207 28.63 13.99 17.86
N THR A 208 29.29 15.11 18.14
CA THR A 208 28.74 16.46 17.94
C THR A 208 29.80 17.36 17.32
N ASN A 209 29.58 17.74 16.06
CA ASN A 209 30.45 18.64 15.32
C ASN A 209 29.85 20.03 15.27
N THR A 210 30.60 21.04 15.73
CA THR A 210 30.14 22.43 15.82
C THR A 210 30.59 23.29 14.63
N ASN A 211 31.56 22.82 13.84
CA ASN A 211 32.28 23.64 12.86
C ASN A 211 31.97 23.29 11.39
N LEU A 212 30.77 22.78 11.08
CA LEU A 212 30.40 22.43 9.71
C LEU A 212 29.90 23.64 8.90
N HIS A 213 29.11 24.51 9.54
CA HIS A 213 28.48 25.67 8.91
C HIS A 213 28.87 26.96 9.63
N SER A 214 28.63 28.10 8.97
CA SER A 214 28.95 29.41 9.52
C SER A 214 28.23 29.67 10.84
N VAL A 215 28.99 30.00 11.90
CA VAL A 215 28.47 30.39 13.21
C VAL A 215 27.61 31.66 13.14
N SER A 216 27.88 32.54 12.16
CA SER A 216 27.16 33.80 11.99
C SER A 216 25.72 33.62 11.50
N VAL A 217 25.42 32.51 10.81
CA VAL A 217 24.09 32.24 10.27
C VAL A 217 23.67 30.83 10.72
N PRO A 218 23.07 30.70 11.92
CA PRO A 218 22.70 29.39 12.44
C PRO A 218 21.58 28.78 11.59
N GLY A 219 21.68 27.47 11.37
CA GLY A 219 20.64 26.69 10.72
C GLY A 219 21.20 25.67 9.74
N ILE A 220 21.20 24.40 10.16
CA ILE A 220 21.35 23.26 9.26
C ILE A 220 19.94 22.82 8.90
N LEU A 221 19.60 22.87 7.61
CA LEU A 221 18.23 22.65 7.11
C LEU A 221 18.07 21.25 6.52
N ALA A 222 19.16 20.66 6.02
CA ALA A 222 19.15 19.33 5.45
C ALA A 222 20.36 18.53 5.94
N MET A 223 20.16 17.23 6.08
CA MET A 223 21.22 16.26 6.33
C MET A 223 20.85 14.94 5.68
N ASP A 224 21.85 14.29 5.07
CA ASP A 224 21.69 12.95 4.53
C ASP A 224 22.97 12.13 4.70
N LEU A 225 22.82 10.81 4.80
CA LEU A 225 23.88 9.84 4.99
C LEU A 225 24.05 9.01 3.73
N ASN A 226 25.29 8.83 3.29
CA ASN A 226 25.56 7.91 2.19
C ASN A 226 25.29 6.47 2.64
N PRO A 227 24.41 5.70 1.96
CA PRO A 227 24.11 4.32 2.34
C PRO A 227 25.31 3.37 2.17
N MET A 228 26.25 3.70 1.27
CA MET A 228 27.41 2.87 0.94
C MET A 228 28.70 3.30 1.65
N GLY A 229 28.72 4.42 2.36
CA GLY A 229 29.95 4.99 2.90
C GLY A 229 29.76 5.87 4.13
N SER A 230 30.86 6.18 4.83
CA SER A 230 30.83 6.97 6.07
C SER A 230 30.73 8.49 5.85
N ARG A 231 30.14 8.93 4.74
CA ARG A 231 30.05 10.35 4.38
C ARG A 231 28.66 10.88 4.68
N VAL A 232 28.63 12.12 5.17
CA VAL A 232 27.43 12.87 5.52
C VAL A 232 27.42 14.14 4.68
N VAL A 233 26.26 14.47 4.12
CA VAL A 233 26.04 15.75 3.47
C VAL A 233 25.14 16.58 4.37
N THR A 234 25.49 17.85 4.53
CA THR A 234 24.71 18.83 5.27
C THR A 234 24.44 20.05 4.40
N GLY A 235 23.23 20.59 4.48
CA GLY A 235 22.80 21.79 3.79
C GLY A 235 22.50 22.91 4.78
N GLY A 236 23.17 24.05 4.61
CA GLY A 236 23.12 25.15 5.55
C GLY A 236 22.36 26.38 5.07
N ASN A 237 21.96 27.20 6.05
CA ASN A 237 21.42 28.54 5.82
C ASN A 237 22.50 29.53 5.34
N ASP A 238 23.78 29.18 5.52
CA ASP A 238 24.96 29.86 4.99
C ASP A 238 25.17 29.67 3.47
N LYS A 239 24.21 29.02 2.79
CA LYS A 239 24.18 28.77 1.34
C LYS A 239 25.20 27.72 0.88
N LEU A 240 25.81 27.00 1.83
CA LEU A 240 26.80 25.98 1.56
C LEU A 240 26.19 24.59 1.72
N GLY A 241 26.58 23.68 0.83
CA GLY A 241 26.50 22.25 1.10
C GLY A 241 27.86 21.79 1.61
N VAL A 242 27.90 20.99 2.67
CA VAL A 242 29.16 20.50 3.24
C VAL A 242 29.14 18.98 3.24
N VAL A 243 30.14 18.38 2.59
CA VAL A 243 30.38 16.95 2.60
C VAL A 243 31.43 16.66 3.66
N PHE A 244 31.05 15.87 4.65
CA PHE A 244 31.86 15.53 5.80
C PHE A 244 32.06 14.01 5.87
N ASP A 245 33.27 13.57 6.16
CA ASP A 245 33.58 12.15 6.35
C ASP A 245 33.69 11.83 7.84
N LYS A 246 32.83 10.93 8.31
CA LYS A 246 32.76 10.51 9.71
C LYS A 246 33.99 9.70 10.14
N THR A 247 34.67 9.01 9.23
CA THR A 247 35.83 8.16 9.59
C THR A 247 37.08 8.97 9.86
N THR A 248 37.32 10.00 9.05
CA THR A 248 38.50 10.86 9.14
C THR A 248 38.25 12.11 9.97
N ASP A 249 36.98 12.35 10.34
CA ASP A 249 36.52 13.54 11.04
C ASP A 249 36.94 14.85 10.34
N GLN A 250 36.84 14.85 9.02
CA GLN A 250 37.25 15.97 8.18
C GLN A 250 36.17 16.36 7.19
N VAL A 251 36.11 17.67 6.92
CA VAL A 251 35.34 18.21 5.81
C VAL A 251 36.06 17.87 4.52
N VAL A 252 35.43 17.02 3.71
CA VAL A 252 35.98 16.60 2.41
C VAL A 252 35.89 17.76 1.43
N THR A 253 34.70 18.34 1.29
CA THR A 253 34.43 19.40 0.32
C THR A 253 33.31 20.32 0.80
N THR A 254 33.48 21.61 0.53
CA THR A 254 32.42 22.62 0.63
C THR A 254 31.88 22.94 -0.76
N LEU A 255 30.62 22.62 -0.99
CA LEU A 255 29.87 22.83 -2.23
C LEU A 255 29.43 24.30 -2.31
N LYS A 256 30.26 25.12 -2.96
CA LYS A 256 30.02 26.56 -3.15
C LYS A 256 29.36 26.81 -4.51
N GLY A 257 28.18 27.39 -4.52
CA GLY A 257 27.51 27.79 -5.76
C GLY A 257 26.10 28.34 -5.57
N HIS A 258 25.39 27.90 -4.53
CA HIS A 258 24.04 28.39 -4.25
C HIS A 258 24.02 29.85 -3.81
N THR A 259 23.06 30.60 -4.33
CA THR A 259 22.90 32.04 -4.02
C THR A 259 22.00 32.28 -2.82
N LYS A 260 21.20 31.27 -2.44
CA LYS A 260 20.30 31.22 -1.29
C LYS A 260 20.50 29.93 -0.47
N LYS A 261 19.83 29.86 0.69
CA LYS A 261 19.94 28.74 1.64
C LYS A 261 19.60 27.39 1.01
N VAL A 262 20.39 26.37 1.33
CA VAL A 262 20.21 25.00 0.86
C VAL A 262 19.20 24.31 1.77
N THR A 263 18.06 23.90 1.21
CA THR A 263 16.96 23.29 1.98
C THR A 263 16.94 21.78 1.90
N HIS A 264 17.52 21.23 0.85
CA HIS A 264 17.56 19.79 0.61
C HIS A 264 18.95 19.41 0.15
N ALA A 265 19.44 18.29 0.66
CA ALA A 265 20.69 17.70 0.25
C ALA A 265 20.56 16.19 0.38
N VAL A 266 20.87 15.46 -0.69
CA VAL A 266 20.63 14.02 -0.79
C VAL A 266 21.81 13.36 -1.49
N PHE A 267 22.24 12.22 -0.96
CA PHE A 267 23.17 11.31 -1.63
C PHE A 267 22.43 10.42 -2.61
N HIS A 268 23.04 10.21 -3.77
CA HIS A 268 22.60 9.14 -4.64
C HIS A 268 22.91 7.77 -3.99
N PRO A 269 22.02 6.77 -4.09
CA PRO A 269 22.18 5.50 -3.36
C PRO A 269 23.34 4.62 -3.83
N SER A 270 23.72 4.67 -5.10
CA SER A 270 24.84 3.86 -5.65
C SER A 270 26.04 4.68 -6.15
N LEU A 271 25.78 5.78 -6.87
CA LEU A 271 26.81 6.69 -7.37
C LEU A 271 27.32 7.66 -6.30
N PRO A 272 28.60 8.08 -6.34
CA PRO A 272 29.19 9.05 -5.42
C PRO A 272 28.80 10.49 -5.79
N ILE A 273 27.49 10.73 -5.98
CA ILE A 273 26.92 12.01 -6.43
C ILE A 273 26.10 12.61 -5.30
N VAL A 274 26.19 13.92 -5.16
CA VAL A 274 25.37 14.69 -4.21
C VAL A 274 24.45 15.64 -4.96
N VAL A 275 23.17 15.63 -4.61
CA VAL A 275 22.19 16.57 -5.17
C VAL A 275 21.78 17.55 -4.08
N THR A 276 21.92 18.84 -4.37
CA THR A 276 21.51 19.92 -3.47
C THR A 276 20.40 20.77 -4.09
N GLY A 277 19.34 20.98 -3.33
CA GLY A 277 18.22 21.85 -3.66
C GLY A 277 18.26 23.11 -2.79
N SER A 278 18.08 24.28 -3.42
CA SER A 278 18.12 25.57 -2.73
C SER A 278 16.92 26.44 -3.09
N PHE A 279 16.66 27.43 -2.24
CA PHE A 279 15.66 28.47 -2.50
C PHE A 279 16.00 29.39 -3.68
N ASP A 280 17.18 29.24 -4.30
CA ASP A 280 17.55 29.92 -5.54
C ASP A 280 16.83 29.35 -6.79
N ALA A 281 15.89 28.43 -6.58
CA ALA A 281 15.14 27.72 -7.61
C ALA A 281 16.04 26.86 -8.52
N GLN A 282 17.26 26.57 -8.07
CA GLN A 282 18.19 25.70 -8.78
C GLN A 282 18.45 24.43 -7.97
N ILE A 283 18.55 23.34 -8.71
CA ILE A 283 19.09 22.08 -8.21
C ILE A 283 20.50 21.98 -8.77
N ARG A 284 21.47 21.68 -7.92
CA ARG A 284 22.84 21.41 -8.33
C ARG A 284 23.19 19.97 -8.04
N VAL A 285 23.91 19.37 -8.97
CA VAL A 285 24.45 18.01 -8.88
C VAL A 285 25.96 18.16 -8.79
N TRP A 286 26.57 17.48 -7.83
CA TRP A 286 27.98 17.53 -7.49
C TRP A 286 28.62 16.16 -7.57
#